data_AF-A0A1V4KAN0-F1
#
_entry.id   AF-A0A1V4KAN0-F1
#
_cell.length_a   1.000
_cell.length_b   1.000
_cell.length_c   1.000
_cell.angle_alpha   90.00
_cell.angle_beta   90.00
_cell.angle_gamma   90.00
#
_symmetry.space_group_name_H-M   'P 1'
#
loop_
_entity.id
_entity.type
_entity.pdbx_description
1 polymer ?
#
loop_
_entity_poly.entity_id
_entity_poly.type
_entity_poly.pdbx_seq_one_letter_code
_entity_poly.pdbx_strand_id
1 'polypeptide(L)'
;MGLRAAGLIGCCCLLPIVLPAAPGINCRTGCHPENGFCEFPSECRCQPGWQGALCNQCVPFPGCLHGSCAKPWQCICEEGWVGSLCDIVIDF
;
A
#
# COMPACT_ATOMS: atom_id res chain seq x y z
N MET A 1 24.88 65.12 -14.14
CA MET A 1 23.45 65.34 -13.87
C MET A 1 22.68 64.12 -14.36
N GLY A 2 22.02 63.36 -13.46
CA GLY A 2 20.86 62.48 -13.74
C GLY A 2 21.06 61.27 -14.68
N LEU A 3 20.40 60.12 -14.58
CA LEU A 3 19.25 59.63 -13.81
C LEU A 3 19.51 58.14 -13.45
N ARG A 4 18.99 57.71 -12.29
CA ARG A 4 18.95 56.31 -11.88
C ARG A 4 17.99 55.50 -12.76
N ALA A 5 18.39 54.30 -13.15
CA ALA A 5 17.48 53.19 -13.41
C ALA A 5 17.99 51.98 -12.63
N ALA A 6 17.45 51.79 -11.43
CA ALA A 6 17.56 50.53 -10.71
C ALA A 6 16.70 49.50 -11.46
N GLY A 7 17.30 48.84 -12.45
CA GLY A 7 16.71 47.65 -13.06
C GLY A 7 16.72 46.55 -12.00
N LEU A 8 15.60 46.44 -11.28
CA LEU A 8 15.30 45.30 -10.42
C LEU A 8 15.55 44.05 -11.24
N ILE A 9 16.60 43.31 -10.89
CA ILE A 9 16.79 41.92 -11.30
C ILE A 9 15.47 41.24 -10.98
N GLY A 10 14.70 40.96 -12.03
CA GLY A 10 13.38 40.38 -11.94
C GLY A 10 13.49 39.14 -11.08
N CYS A 11 12.89 39.21 -9.89
CA CYS A 11 12.70 38.09 -9.00
C CYS A 11 11.76 37.10 -9.71
N CYS A 12 12.33 36.30 -10.62
CA CYS A 12 11.65 35.20 -11.29
C CYS A 12 11.21 34.11 -10.27
N CYS A 13 11.56 34.29 -9.00
CA CYS A 13 11.21 33.44 -7.86
C CYS A 13 9.85 33.79 -7.21
N LEU A 14 9.08 34.76 -7.74
CA LEU A 14 7.77 35.18 -7.20
C LEU A 14 6.55 34.81 -8.06
N LEU A 15 6.72 34.07 -9.16
CA LEU A 15 5.58 33.33 -9.68
C LEU A 15 5.34 32.21 -8.67
N PRO A 16 4.20 32.18 -7.95
CA PRO A 16 3.85 30.98 -7.25
C PRO A 16 3.63 29.98 -8.38
N ILE A 17 4.62 29.12 -8.63
CA ILE A 17 4.41 27.89 -9.38
C ILE A 17 3.54 27.06 -8.45
N VAL A 18 2.27 27.46 -8.34
CA VAL A 18 1.19 26.58 -7.94
C VAL A 18 1.10 25.64 -9.13
N LEU A 19 2.01 24.65 -9.16
CA LEU A 19 1.74 23.40 -9.86
C LEU A 19 0.33 23.06 -9.39
N PRO A 20 -0.68 23.03 -10.29
CA PRO A 20 -1.99 22.56 -9.90
C PRO A 20 -1.69 21.21 -9.26
N ALA A 21 -1.96 21.07 -7.96
CA ALA A 21 -1.81 19.81 -7.28
C ALA A 21 -2.64 18.84 -8.12
N ALA A 22 -1.95 17.97 -8.87
CA ALA A 22 -2.63 17.06 -9.78
C ALA A 22 -3.70 16.35 -8.94
N PRO A 23 -4.95 16.26 -9.43
CA PRO A 23 -6.00 15.60 -8.67
C PRO A 23 -5.47 14.22 -8.26
N GLY A 24 -5.36 14.01 -6.94
CA GLY A 24 -4.76 12.80 -6.40
C GLY A 24 -5.44 11.57 -6.96
N ILE A 25 -4.64 10.59 -7.39
CA ILE A 25 -5.17 9.31 -7.87
C ILE A 25 -5.87 8.64 -6.70
N ASN A 26 -7.19 8.45 -6.81
CA ASN A 26 -7.97 7.73 -5.81
C ASN A 26 -8.01 6.24 -6.16
N CYS A 27 -7.54 5.40 -5.24
CA CYS A 27 -7.64 3.96 -5.37
C CYS A 27 -9.09 3.50 -5.35
N ARG A 28 -9.31 2.22 -5.66
CA ARG A 28 -10.61 1.56 -5.51
C ARG A 28 -11.19 1.85 -4.12
N THR A 29 -12.48 2.16 -4.07
CA THR A 29 -13.20 2.35 -2.80
C THR A 29 -13.01 1.14 -1.90
N GLY A 30 -12.56 1.37 -0.66
CA GLY A 30 -12.30 0.33 0.32
C GLY A 30 -10.93 -0.35 0.22
N CYS A 31 -10.06 0.07 -0.71
CA CYS A 31 -8.68 -0.40 -0.75
C CYS A 31 -7.99 -0.12 0.59
N HIS A 32 -7.30 -1.11 1.15
CA HIS A 32 -6.68 -0.99 2.47
C HIS A 32 -5.62 0.13 2.49
N PRO A 33 -5.68 1.08 3.44
CA PRO A 33 -4.84 2.29 3.41
C PRO A 33 -3.34 2.02 3.56
N GLU A 34 -2.98 0.92 4.25
CA GLU A 34 -1.58 0.56 4.50
C GLU A 34 -1.08 -0.61 3.64
N ASN A 35 -2.01 -1.44 3.15
CA ASN A 35 -1.69 -2.73 2.52
C ASN A 35 -2.01 -2.72 1.02
N GLY A 36 -2.69 -1.68 0.55
CA GLY A 36 -3.01 -1.46 -0.85
C GLY A 36 -2.38 -0.16 -1.36
N PHE A 37 -2.13 -0.12 -2.66
CA PHE A 37 -1.73 1.08 -3.39
C PHE A 37 -2.32 1.04 -4.81
N CYS A 38 -2.26 2.15 -5.53
CA CYS A 38 -2.73 2.21 -6.91
C CYS A 38 -1.90 3.21 -7.72
N GLU A 39 -1.67 2.90 -8.99
CA GLU A 39 -1.10 3.82 -9.97
C GLU A 39 -2.21 4.44 -10.85
N PHE A 40 -3.32 3.72 -11.01
CA PHE A 40 -4.48 4.18 -11.76
C PHE A 40 -5.75 4.23 -10.88
N PRO A 41 -6.70 5.13 -11.20
CA PRO A 41 -7.95 5.20 -10.47
C PRO A 41 -8.69 3.86 -10.48
N SER A 42 -9.40 3.55 -9.39
CA SER A 42 -10.20 2.32 -9.24
C SER A 42 -9.41 0.99 -9.21
N GLU A 43 -8.08 1.04 -9.19
CA GLU A 43 -7.23 -0.12 -8.88
C GLU A 43 -6.98 -0.26 -7.38
N CYS A 44 -6.62 -1.48 -6.96
CA CYS A 44 -6.07 -1.77 -5.63
C CYS A 44 -5.05 -2.89 -5.77
N ARG A 45 -3.76 -2.54 -5.77
CA ARG A 45 -2.62 -3.46 -5.82
C ARG A 45 -2.12 -3.70 -4.41
N CYS A 46 -1.85 -4.96 -4.06
CA CYS A 46 -1.50 -5.31 -2.69
C CYS A 46 0.00 -5.25 -2.44
N GLN A 47 0.36 -4.79 -1.25
CA GLN A 47 1.71 -4.91 -0.70
C GLN A 47 2.09 -6.39 -0.53
N PRO A 48 3.38 -6.74 -0.57
CA PRO A 48 3.83 -8.11 -0.38
C PRO A 48 3.25 -8.75 0.88
N GLY A 49 2.65 -9.94 0.73
CA GLY A 49 2.03 -10.66 1.83
C GLY A 49 0.57 -10.32 2.10
N TRP A 50 -0.04 -9.46 1.28
CA TRP A 50 -1.47 -9.16 1.28
C TRP A 50 -2.12 -9.55 -0.05
N GLN A 51 -3.41 -9.88 0.01
CA GLN A 51 -4.21 -10.35 -1.12
C GLN A 51 -5.67 -9.94 -0.98
N GLY A 52 -6.49 -10.36 -1.95
CA GLY A 52 -7.90 -10.04 -2.05
C GLY A 52 -8.15 -8.74 -2.82
N ALA A 53 -9.41 -8.50 -3.20
CA ALA A 53 -9.78 -7.36 -4.05
C ALA A 53 -9.53 -5.98 -3.43
N LEU A 54 -9.36 -5.94 -2.10
CA LEU A 54 -9.17 -4.73 -1.30
C LEU A 54 -7.88 -4.77 -0.45
N CYS A 55 -7.02 -5.80 -0.63
CA CYS A 55 -5.77 -5.96 0.12
C CYS A 55 -5.95 -6.02 1.65
N ASN A 56 -7.08 -6.58 2.10
CA ASN A 56 -7.46 -6.73 3.50
C ASN A 56 -7.29 -8.17 4.01
N GLN A 57 -6.77 -9.08 3.18
CA GLN A 57 -6.52 -10.47 3.54
C GLN A 57 -5.01 -10.71 3.52
N CYS A 58 -4.46 -11.34 4.56
CA CYS A 58 -3.07 -11.78 4.53
C CYS A 58 -2.92 -13.01 3.62
N VAL A 59 -1.72 -13.18 3.08
CA VAL A 59 -1.29 -14.41 2.41
C VAL A 59 -0.67 -15.32 3.48
N PRO A 60 -1.18 -16.56 3.68
CA PRO A 60 -0.55 -17.51 4.58
C PRO A 60 0.87 -17.90 4.14
N PHE A 61 1.64 -18.52 5.04
CA PHE A 61 2.95 -19.06 4.67
C PHE A 61 2.81 -20.06 3.50
N PRO A 62 3.70 -20.04 2.49
CA PRO A 62 3.62 -20.99 1.39
C PRO A 62 3.63 -22.45 1.88
N GLY A 63 2.63 -23.22 1.46
CA GLY A 63 2.47 -24.60 1.91
C GLY A 63 1.68 -24.78 3.21
N CYS A 64 1.08 -23.72 3.75
CA CYS A 64 0.09 -23.85 4.84
C CYS A 64 -1.14 -24.64 4.35
N LEU A 65 -1.39 -25.82 4.91
CA LEU A 65 -2.49 -26.71 4.50
C LEU A 65 -3.78 -26.43 5.27
N HIS A 66 -3.75 -26.61 6.60
CA HIS A 66 -4.93 -26.48 7.48
C HIS A 66 -4.75 -25.34 8.48
N GLY A 67 -4.60 -24.14 7.94
CA GLY A 67 -4.33 -22.97 8.76
C GLY A 67 -4.66 -21.66 8.07
N SER A 68 -4.62 -20.60 8.88
CA SER A 68 -4.92 -19.23 8.48
C SER A 68 -3.78 -18.28 8.87
N CYS A 69 -3.97 -16.99 8.67
CA CYS A 69 -3.02 -15.97 9.07
C CYS A 69 -3.72 -14.78 9.73
N ALA A 70 -3.06 -14.15 10.69
CA ALA A 70 -3.44 -12.83 11.22
C ALA A 70 -2.52 -11.73 10.68
N LYS A 71 -1.26 -12.10 10.40
CA LYS A 71 -0.26 -11.30 9.73
C LYS A 71 0.27 -12.07 8.51
N PRO A 72 0.82 -11.38 7.51
CA PRO A 72 1.42 -12.02 6.36
C PRO A 72 2.39 -13.14 6.73
N TRP A 73 2.35 -14.22 5.95
CA TRP A 73 3.28 -15.35 6.02
C TRP A 73 3.24 -16.13 7.33
N GLN A 74 2.13 -16.06 8.06
CA GLN A 74 1.85 -16.97 9.17
C GLN A 74 1.10 -18.21 8.68
N CYS A 75 1.19 -19.29 9.46
CA CYS A 75 0.34 -20.45 9.34
C CYS A 75 -0.14 -20.82 10.75
N ILE A 76 -1.32 -20.32 11.12
CA ILE A 76 -1.98 -20.54 12.41
C ILE A 76 -2.91 -21.73 12.21
N CYS A 77 -2.58 -22.86 12.84
CA CYS A 77 -3.30 -24.10 12.62
C CYS A 77 -4.74 -24.04 13.14
N GLU A 78 -5.62 -24.65 12.36
CA GLU A 78 -6.98 -24.95 12.78
C GLU A 78 -6.98 -26.05 13.85
N GLU A 79 -8.10 -26.18 14.56
CA GLU A 79 -8.26 -27.23 15.56
C GLU A 79 -8.06 -28.62 14.94
N GLY A 80 -7.28 -29.47 15.59
CA GLY A 80 -6.94 -30.82 15.10
C GLY A 80 -5.68 -30.90 14.25
N TRP A 81 -4.99 -29.78 13.98
CA TRP A 81 -3.77 -29.76 13.16
C TRP A 81 -2.57 -29.15 13.90
N VAL A 82 -1.37 -29.66 13.61
CA VAL A 82 -0.09 -29.19 14.14
C VAL A 82 1.00 -29.21 13.05
N GLY A 83 2.21 -28.75 13.42
CA GLY A 83 3.33 -28.57 12.50
C GLY A 83 3.44 -27.12 12.01
N SER A 84 4.59 -26.73 11.46
CA SER A 84 4.80 -25.37 10.96
C SER A 84 3.97 -25.03 9.71
N LEU A 85 3.45 -26.06 9.03
CA LEU A 85 2.60 -25.96 7.84
C LEU A 85 1.17 -26.46 8.08
N CYS A 86 0.84 -26.82 9.33
CA CYS A 86 -0.46 -27.39 9.70
C CYS A 86 -0.85 -28.59 8.84
N ASP A 87 0.09 -29.53 8.71
CA ASP A 87 0.05 -30.70 7.83
C ASP A 87 0.03 -32.03 8.61
N ILE A 88 0.02 -31.97 9.94
CA ILE A 88 0.00 -33.14 10.83
C ILE A 88 -1.31 -33.13 11.63
N VAL A 89 -2.08 -34.22 11.56
CA VAL A 89 -3.29 -34.42 12.37
C VAL A 89 -2.90 -34.74 13.81
N ILE A 90 -3.61 -34.19 14.78
CA ILE A 90 -3.49 -34.58 16.19
C ILE A 90 -4.20 -35.92 16.38
N ASP A 91 -3.44 -37.00 16.38
CA ASP A 91 -3.94 -38.33 16.73
C ASP A 91 -3.79 -38.56 18.24
N PHE A 92 -4.91 -38.85 18.93
CA PHE A 92 -4.94 -39.29 20.33
C PHE A 92 -5.33 -40.76 20.44
#